data_AF-A0A919DNL5-F1
#
_entry.id   AF-A0A919DNL5-F1
#
_cell.length_a   1.000
_cell.length_b   1.000
_cell.length_c   1.000
_cell.angle_alpha   90.00
_cell.angle_beta   90.00
_cell.angle_gamma   90.00
#
_symmetry.space_group_name_H-M   'P 1'
#
loop_
_entity.id
_entity.type
_entity.pdbx_description
1 polymer ?
#
loop_
_entity_poly.entity_id
_entity_poly.type
_entity_poly.pdbx_seq_one_letter_code
_entity_poly.pdbx_strand_id
1 'polypeptide(L)'
;MTPPPAGGNSKIVRLTNTHFMNHEPADNQVSSWLNNSQCQVEFWDDPNGELHPSLLDVASSWQWGAKGDYAFGTPDAHLNDRLSSMRILCP
;
A
#
# COMPACT_ATOMS: atom_id res chain seq x y z
N MET A 1 9.16 -4.08 -17.11
CA MET A 1 8.17 -3.29 -16.36
C MET A 1 8.92 -2.15 -15.72
N THR A 2 8.88 -0.97 -16.33
CA THR A 2 9.56 0.23 -15.78
C THR A 2 8.69 0.73 -14.62
N PRO A 3 9.25 0.93 -13.40
CA PRO A 3 8.48 1.54 -12.32
C PRO A 3 7.92 2.88 -12.79
N PRO A 4 6.73 3.29 -12.33
CA PRO A 4 6.24 4.62 -12.63
C PRO A 4 7.32 5.63 -12.24
N PRO A 5 7.55 6.70 -13.05
CA PRO A 5 8.37 7.82 -12.62
C PRO A 5 7.86 8.24 -11.24
N ALA A 6 8.76 8.45 -10.28
CA ALA A 6 8.46 8.97 -8.95
C ALA A 6 7.83 10.36 -9.12
N GLY A 7 6.53 10.37 -9.45
CA GLY A 7 5.76 11.54 -9.78
C GLY A 7 5.34 12.19 -8.48
N GLY A 8 6.21 13.07 -7.98
CA GLY A 8 5.97 13.87 -6.79
C GLY A 8 6.25 13.10 -5.50
N ASN A 9 6.98 13.74 -4.59
CA ASN A 9 7.44 13.22 -3.30
C ASN A 9 6.29 12.92 -2.29
N SER A 10 5.08 12.57 -2.75
CA SER A 10 3.89 12.31 -1.92
C SER A 10 2.68 11.77 -2.71
N LYS A 11 2.87 11.13 -3.88
CA LYS A 11 1.70 10.64 -4.65
C LYS A 11 0.91 9.60 -3.85
N ILE A 12 -0.38 9.87 -3.68
CA ILE A 12 -1.35 8.93 -3.15
C ILE A 12 -1.89 8.08 -4.30
N VAL A 13 -1.75 6.76 -4.18
CA VAL A 13 -2.34 5.77 -5.07
C VAL A 13 -3.62 5.28 -4.42
N ARG A 14 -4.75 5.49 -5.10
CA ARG A 14 -6.08 5.08 -4.63
C ARG A 14 -6.44 3.73 -5.23
N LEU A 15 -6.67 2.73 -4.38
CA LEU A 15 -6.98 1.37 -4.85
C LEU A 15 -8.41 1.26 -5.38
N THR A 16 -9.31 2.15 -4.97
CA THR A 16 -10.66 2.30 -5.55
C THR A 16 -10.69 2.50 -7.06
N ASN A 17 -9.61 3.05 -7.64
CA ASN A 17 -9.46 3.25 -9.09
C ASN A 17 -8.45 2.27 -9.73
N THR A 18 -7.95 1.30 -8.97
CA THR A 18 -6.91 0.37 -9.40
C THR A 18 -7.49 -1.03 -9.49
N HIS A 19 -7.04 -1.80 -10.48
CA HIS A 19 -7.43 -3.18 -10.66
C HIS A 19 -6.18 -4.05 -10.64
N PHE A 20 -6.34 -5.28 -10.16
CA PHE A 20 -5.33 -6.32 -10.32
C PHE A 20 -5.21 -6.73 -11.80
N MET A 21 -4.18 -7.51 -12.13
CA MET A 21 -3.96 -8.01 -13.50
C MET A 21 -5.09 -8.93 -14.00
N ASN A 22 -5.87 -9.50 -13.09
CA ASN A 22 -7.08 -10.28 -13.42
C ASN A 22 -8.33 -9.40 -13.63
N HIS A 23 -8.19 -8.07 -13.63
CA HIS A 23 -9.26 -7.08 -13.78
C HIS A 23 -10.23 -6.97 -12.59
N GLU A 24 -9.96 -7.65 -11.47
CA GLU A 24 -10.73 -7.44 -10.24
C GLU A 24 -10.32 -6.12 -9.56
N PRO A 25 -11.25 -5.43 -8.88
CA PRO A 25 -10.93 -4.26 -8.07
C PRO A 25 -9.85 -4.58 -7.04
N ALA A 26 -8.89 -3.67 -6.85
CA ALA A 26 -7.82 -3.85 -5.87
C ALA A 26 -8.18 -3.37 -4.45
N ASP A 27 -9.21 -2.52 -4.34
CA ASP A 27 -9.69 -1.97 -3.08
C ASP A 27 -10.18 -3.06 -2.13
N ASN A 28 -9.71 -3.04 -0.88
CA ASN A 28 -10.17 -3.97 0.16
C ASN A 28 -10.03 -5.45 -0.24
N GLN A 29 -8.94 -5.80 -0.93
CA GLN A 29 -8.62 -7.17 -1.36
C GLN A 29 -7.16 -7.57 -1.06
N VAL A 30 -6.38 -6.65 -0.50
CA VAL A 30 -4.95 -6.86 -0.25
C VAL A 30 -4.75 -7.57 1.09
N SER A 31 -4.15 -8.75 1.03
CA SER A 31 -3.81 -9.59 2.18
C SER A 31 -2.31 -9.63 2.48
N SER A 32 -1.46 -9.13 1.58
CA SER A 32 -0.01 -9.04 1.79
C SER A 32 0.62 -8.00 0.87
N TRP A 33 1.80 -7.50 1.25
CA TRP A 33 2.57 -6.56 0.44
C TRP A 33 4.08 -6.86 0.51
N LEU A 34 4.80 -6.42 -0.52
CA LEU A 34 6.26 -6.50 -0.62
C LEU A 34 6.78 -5.18 -1.19
N ASN A 35 7.70 -4.53 -0.47
CA ASN A 35 8.38 -3.32 -0.92
C ASN A 35 9.82 -3.64 -1.38
N ASN A 36 10.04 -3.63 -2.70
CA ASN A 36 11.35 -3.76 -3.33
C ASN A 36 11.82 -2.41 -3.90
N SER A 37 11.56 -1.32 -3.19
CA SER A 37 12.00 0.04 -3.56
C SER A 37 12.86 0.65 -2.45
N GLN A 38 13.49 1.79 -2.75
CA GLN A 38 14.16 2.61 -1.73
C GLN A 38 13.18 3.58 -1.04
N CYS A 39 11.92 3.58 -1.45
CA CYS A 39 10.91 4.51 -1.00
C CYS A 39 10.22 4.01 0.27
N GLN A 40 9.80 4.94 1.11
CA GLN A 40 8.82 4.68 2.15
C GLN A 40 7.44 4.50 1.51
N VAL A 41 6.65 3.56 2.04
CA VAL A 41 5.26 3.34 1.65
C VAL A 41 4.41 3.33 2.90
N GLU A 42 3.38 4.15 2.93
CA GLU A 42 2.36 4.14 3.98
C GLU A 42 1.08 3.53 3.42
N PHE A 43 0.45 2.64 4.19
CA PHE A 43 -0.73 1.87 3.82
C PHE A 43 -1.92 2.34 4.63
N TRP A 44 -3.03 2.72 3.99
CA TRP A 44 -4.16 3.40 4.63
C TRP A 44 -5.51 2.72 4.36
N ASP A 45 -6.35 2.67 5.39
CA ASP A 45 -7.80 2.40 5.32
C ASP A 45 -8.55 3.74 5.23
N ASP A 46 -8.21 4.50 4.21
CA ASP A 46 -8.91 5.72 3.79
C ASP A 46 -8.73 5.84 2.27
N PRO A 47 -9.80 5.71 1.46
CA PRO A 47 -9.71 5.83 0.01
C PRO A 47 -9.16 7.18 -0.48
N ASN A 48 -9.33 8.24 0.31
CA ASN A 48 -8.90 9.59 -0.04
C ASN A 48 -7.51 9.90 0.50
N GLY A 49 -7.15 9.38 1.68
CA GLY A 49 -5.82 9.47 2.26
C GLY A 49 -5.39 10.88 2.72
N GLU A 50 -6.30 11.83 2.74
CA GLU A 50 -5.94 13.26 2.81
C GLU A 50 -6.35 13.95 4.12
N LEU A 51 -7.45 13.51 4.75
CA LEU A 51 -8.04 14.25 5.88
C LEU A 51 -7.82 13.56 7.23
N HIS A 52 -7.93 12.23 7.31
CA HIS A 52 -7.66 11.45 8.52
C HIS A 52 -7.30 9.99 8.18
N PRO A 53 -6.12 9.73 7.59
CA PRO A 53 -5.78 8.39 7.15
C PRO A 53 -5.68 7.44 8.34
N SER A 54 -6.51 6.38 8.34
CA SER A 54 -6.33 5.26 9.25
C SER A 54 -5.12 4.46 8.80
N LEU A 55 -3.95 4.77 9.35
CA LEU A 55 -2.70 4.09 9.05
C LEU A 55 -2.77 2.62 9.46
N LEU A 56 -2.62 1.73 8.50
CA LEU A 56 -2.57 0.29 8.71
C LEU A 56 -1.13 -0.18 8.95
N ASP A 57 -0.21 0.26 8.10
CA ASP A 57 1.18 -0.22 8.10
C ASP A 57 2.12 0.78 7.41
N VAL A 58 3.43 0.63 7.62
CA VAL A 58 4.49 1.44 7.02
C VAL A 58 5.69 0.58 6.64
N ALA A 59 6.04 0.61 5.35
CA ALA A 59 7.36 0.18 4.89
C ALA A 59 8.32 1.38 4.93
N SER A 60 9.36 1.34 5.75
CA SER A 60 10.32 2.45 5.84
C SER A 60 11.23 2.53 4.60
N SER A 61 11.78 3.72 4.34
CA SER A 61 12.76 3.91 3.25
C SER A 61 14.01 3.07 3.48
N TRP A 62 14.69 2.71 2.38
CA TRP A 62 15.91 1.89 2.40
C TRP A 62 15.78 0.47 3.01
N GLN A 63 14.56 -0.07 3.12
CA GLN A 63 14.30 -1.43 3.60
C GLN A 63 13.87 -2.36 2.46
N TRP A 64 14.84 -2.79 1.67
CA TRP A 64 14.59 -3.71 0.56
C TRP A 64 14.07 -5.06 1.03
N GLY A 65 12.99 -5.54 0.42
CA GLY A 65 12.35 -6.81 0.80
C GLY A 65 11.49 -6.72 2.06
N ALA A 66 11.22 -5.51 2.57
CA ALA A 66 10.21 -5.33 3.61
C ALA A 66 8.87 -5.87 3.12
N LYS A 67 8.15 -6.56 3.99
CA LYS A 67 6.89 -7.23 3.68
C LYS A 67 5.94 -7.15 4.86
N GLY A 68 4.65 -7.17 4.56
CA GLY A 68 3.58 -7.34 5.54
C GLY A 68 2.65 -8.46 5.10
N ASP A 69 2.11 -9.17 6.09
CA ASP A 69 1.23 -10.31 5.88
C ASP A 69 0.00 -10.19 6.79
N TYR A 70 -1.14 -9.92 6.18
CA TYR A 70 -2.44 -9.79 6.82
C TYR A 70 -3.30 -11.04 6.65
N ALA A 71 -2.72 -12.15 6.16
CA ALA A 71 -3.48 -13.39 6.01
C ALA A 71 -4.02 -13.90 7.35
N PHE A 72 -5.10 -14.67 7.30
CA PHE A 72 -5.67 -15.29 8.49
C PHE A 72 -4.63 -16.14 9.24
N GLY A 73 -4.52 -15.90 10.55
CA GLY A 73 -3.55 -16.59 11.41
C GLY A 73 -2.26 -15.80 11.68
N THR A 74 -2.06 -14.65 11.04
CA THR A 74 -1.00 -13.70 11.43
C THR A 74 -1.46 -12.76 12.55
N PRO A 75 -0.54 -12.12 13.29
CA PRO A 75 -0.90 -11.10 14.29
C PRO A 75 -1.71 -9.93 13.68
N ASP A 76 -1.44 -9.63 12.42
CA ASP A 76 -2.01 -8.49 11.68
C ASP A 76 -3.22 -8.89 10.82
N ALA A 77 -3.80 -10.07 11.05
CA ALA A 77 -4.97 -10.56 10.30
C ALA A 77 -6.20 -9.63 10.37
N HIS A 78 -6.26 -8.73 11.37
CA HIS A 78 -7.29 -7.72 11.51
C HIS A 78 -7.16 -6.54 10.52
N LEU A 79 -6.05 -6.47 9.78
CA LEU A 79 -5.78 -5.52 8.70
C LEU A 79 -6.13 -6.09 7.32
N ASN A 80 -6.50 -7.37 7.23
CA ASN A 80 -6.82 -8.02 5.98
C ASN A 80 -7.95 -7.31 5.25
N ASP A 81 -7.82 -7.13 3.93
CA ASP A 81 -8.86 -6.56 3.09
C ASP A 81 -9.30 -5.14 3.52
N ARG A 82 -8.43 -4.38 4.22
CA ARG A 82 -8.72 -2.99 4.64
C ARG A 82 -7.95 -1.93 3.87
N LEU A 83 -6.97 -2.32 3.06
CA LEU A 83 -6.15 -1.37 2.32
C LEU A 83 -6.99 -0.73 1.21
N SER A 84 -7.14 0.60 1.26
CA SER A 84 -7.87 1.38 0.24
C SER A 84 -7.01 2.42 -0.47
N SER A 85 -5.92 2.87 0.15
CA SER A 85 -4.94 3.73 -0.52
C SER A 85 -3.53 3.55 0.04
N MET A 86 -2.53 4.00 -0.72
CA MET A 86 -1.14 4.02 -0.27
C MET A 86 -0.43 5.29 -0.71
N ARG A 87 0.50 5.77 0.11
CA ARG A 87 1.35 6.92 -0.22
C ARG A 87 2.79 6.46 -0.37
N ILE A 88 3.40 6.80 -1.51
CA ILE A 88 4.79 6.44 -1.82
C ILE A 88 5.67 7.69 -1.71
N LEU A 89 6.71 7.60 -0.90
CA LEU A 89 7.64 8.67 -0.56
C LEU A 89 9.06 8.23 -0.89
N CYS A 90 9.61 8.71 -2.00
CA CYS A 90 10.97 8.38 -2.42
C CYS A 90 11.96 9.50 -2.03
N PRO A 91 13.15 9.17 -1.49
CA PRO A 91 14.21 10.14 -1.25
C PRO A 91 14.81 10.71 -2.54
#